data_AF-A0A2K6DCK0-F1
#
_entry.id   AF-A0A2K6DCK0-F1
#
_cell.length_a   1.000
_cell.length_b   1.000
_cell.length_c   1.000
_cell.angle_alpha   90.00
_cell.angle_beta   90.00
_cell.angle_gamma   90.00
#
_symmetry.space_group_name_H-M   'P 1'
#
loop_
_entity.id
_entity.type
_entity.pdbx_description
1 polymer ?
#
loop_
_entity_poly.entity_id
_entity_poly.type
_entity_poly.pdbx_seq_one_letter_code
_entity_poly.pdbx_strand_id
1 'polypeptide(L)'
;MSLSARRVTLPAITPIILQKRVIKVYSEDETSRALDVPSDITARDVCQLLILKNHYIDDHSWTLFEHLPHIGVERTIEDHELVIEVLSNWGIEEENKLYFRKNYAKYEFFKNPMYFFPEHMVSFATETNGEISPTQILQMFLSSSTYPEIHGFLHAKEQGKKSWKKIYFFLRRSGLYFSTKGTSKVN
;
A
#
# COMPACT_ATOMS: atom_id res chain seq x y z
N MET A 1 58.02 -4.24 35.73
CA MET A 1 56.83 -3.52 35.20
C MET A 1 55.67 -4.51 35.13
N SER A 2 54.63 -4.31 35.94
CA SER A 2 53.46 -5.19 36.01
C SER A 2 52.44 -4.76 34.95
N LEU A 3 52.14 -5.63 33.98
CA LEU A 3 51.10 -5.39 32.98
C LEU A 3 49.74 -5.71 33.60
N SER A 4 49.01 -4.67 34.00
CA SER A 4 47.61 -4.79 34.40
C SER A 4 46.75 -4.93 33.14
N ALA A 5 46.32 -6.15 32.84
CA ALA A 5 45.33 -6.37 31.79
C ALA A 5 43.92 -6.04 32.34
N ARG A 6 43.37 -4.89 31.94
CA ARG A 6 41.95 -4.58 32.15
C ARG A 6 41.13 -5.32 31.09
N ARG A 7 40.27 -6.24 31.53
CA ARG A 7 39.24 -6.86 30.70
C ARG A 7 38.27 -5.77 30.25
N VAL A 8 38.27 -5.43 28.97
CA VAL A 8 37.24 -4.59 28.37
C VAL A 8 35.99 -5.46 28.23
N THR A 9 35.00 -5.26 29.08
CA THR A 9 33.66 -5.81 28.85
C THR A 9 33.00 -5.00 27.76
N LEU A 10 32.74 -5.61 26.61
CA LEU A 10 31.79 -5.07 25.63
C LEU A 10 30.45 -4.84 26.35
N PRO A 11 29.74 -3.73 26.09
CA PRO A 11 28.41 -3.55 26.65
C PRO A 11 27.56 -4.76 26.28
N ALA A 12 26.83 -5.31 27.26
CA ALA A 12 25.89 -6.38 27.01
C ALA A 12 24.94 -5.90 25.90
N ILE A 13 25.01 -6.56 24.73
CA ILE A 13 23.97 -6.42 23.71
C ILE A 13 22.74 -7.02 24.37
N THR A 14 21.90 -6.18 24.98
CA THR A 14 20.55 -6.59 25.33
C THR A 14 19.93 -7.06 24.02
N PRO A 15 19.51 -8.33 23.89
CA PRO A 15 18.77 -8.73 22.71
C PRO A 15 17.59 -7.76 22.62
N ILE A 16 17.41 -7.13 21.47
CA ILE A 16 16.21 -6.37 21.20
C ILE A 16 15.09 -7.41 21.28
N ILE A 17 14.43 -7.50 22.44
CA ILE A 17 13.25 -8.34 22.58
C ILE A 17 12.21 -7.65 21.73
N LEU A 18 11.98 -8.17 20.53
CA LEU A 18 10.88 -7.75 19.68
C LEU A 18 9.60 -7.88 20.49
N GLN A 19 8.98 -6.73 20.79
CA GLN A 19 7.74 -6.70 21.52
C GLN A 19 6.68 -7.43 20.70
N LYS A 20 6.10 -8.47 21.28
CA LYS A 20 5.01 -9.19 20.65
C LYS A 20 3.68 -8.51 20.91
N ARG A 21 2.79 -8.58 19.92
CA ARG A 21 1.42 -8.07 19.99
C ARG A 21 0.45 -9.13 19.48
N VAL A 22 -0.74 -9.17 20.07
CA VAL A 22 -1.82 -10.00 19.55
C VAL A 22 -2.66 -9.17 18.58
N ILE A 23 -2.75 -9.61 17.33
CA ILE A 23 -3.64 -9.03 16.33
C ILE A 23 -4.81 -9.98 16.05
N LYS A 24 -5.96 -9.41 15.66
CA LYS A 24 -7.14 -10.17 15.27
C LYS A 24 -7.41 -9.96 13.79
N VAL A 25 -7.40 -11.03 13.01
CA VAL A 25 -7.64 -11.00 11.56
C VAL A 25 -8.92 -11.75 11.24
N TYR A 26 -9.82 -11.09 10.52
CA TYR A 26 -11.13 -11.58 10.13
C TYR A 26 -11.10 -12.21 8.73
N SER A 27 -11.95 -13.21 8.53
CA SER A 27 -12.26 -13.81 7.24
C SER A 27 -13.55 -13.21 6.66
N GLU A 28 -13.89 -13.54 5.42
CA GLU A 28 -15.12 -13.05 4.75
C GLU A 28 -16.42 -13.53 5.42
N ASP A 29 -16.37 -14.63 6.17
CA ASP A 29 -17.49 -15.18 6.93
C ASP A 29 -17.62 -14.60 8.34
N GLU A 30 -16.94 -13.47 8.62
CA GLU A 30 -16.85 -12.79 9.92
C GLU A 30 -16.22 -13.64 11.05
N THR A 31 -15.74 -14.85 10.75
CA THR A 31 -14.87 -15.57 11.68
C THR A 31 -13.53 -14.86 11.81
N SER A 32 -12.80 -15.13 12.88
CA SER A 32 -11.52 -14.46 13.11
C SER A 32 -10.50 -15.37 13.78
N ARG A 33 -9.24 -15.05 13.58
CA ARG A 33 -8.09 -15.68 14.23
C ARG A 33 -7.27 -14.63 14.96
N ALA A 34 -6.89 -14.94 16.20
CA ALA A 34 -5.90 -14.18 16.93
C ALA A 34 -4.50 -14.70 16.60
N LEU A 35 -3.56 -13.80 16.33
CA LEU A 35 -2.17 -14.12 16.00
C LEU A 35 -1.24 -13.35 16.96
N ASP A 36 -0.33 -14.07 17.61
CA ASP A 36 0.79 -13.48 18.37
C ASP A 36 1.93 -13.19 17.40
N VAL A 37 2.21 -11.91 17.15
CA VAL A 37 3.13 -11.43 16.09
C VAL A 37 4.18 -10.47 16.65
N PRO A 38 5.41 -10.44 16.12
CA PRO A 38 6.40 -9.45 16.52
C PRO A 38 6.02 -8.05 15.99
N SER A 39 6.61 -7.00 16.59
CA SER A 39 6.30 -5.61 16.27
C SER A 39 6.68 -5.18 14.85
N ASP A 40 7.63 -5.88 14.22
CA ASP A 40 8.17 -5.62 12.88
C ASP A 40 7.54 -6.52 11.80
N ILE A 41 6.41 -7.17 12.10
CA ILE A 41 5.75 -8.06 11.13
C ILE A 41 5.19 -7.29 9.93
N THR A 42 5.49 -7.76 8.72
CA THR A 42 4.93 -7.19 7.49
C THR A 42 3.57 -7.80 7.16
N ALA A 43 2.79 -7.11 6.31
CA ALA A 43 1.55 -7.66 5.79
C ALA A 43 1.77 -8.98 5.01
N ARG A 44 2.90 -9.11 4.30
CA ARG A 44 3.30 -10.35 3.62
C ARG A 44 3.49 -11.50 4.60
N ASP A 45 4.19 -11.28 5.71
CA ASP A 45 4.44 -12.32 6.72
C ASP A 45 3.12 -12.80 7.34
N VAL A 46 2.21 -11.88 7.64
CA VAL A 46 0.87 -12.21 8.15
C VAL A 46 0.08 -13.04 7.13
N CYS A 47 0.11 -12.66 5.85
CA CYS A 47 -0.56 -13.42 4.79
C CYS A 47 0.02 -14.84 4.68
N GLN A 48 1.35 -15.00 4.64
CA GLN A 48 2.00 -16.30 4.57
C GLN A 48 1.66 -17.18 5.79
N LEU A 49 1.66 -16.59 6.99
CA LEU A 49 1.27 -17.30 8.21
C LEU A 49 -0.17 -17.81 8.14
N LEU A 50 -1.10 -17.00 7.62
CA LEU A 50 -2.50 -17.38 7.47
C LEU A 50 -2.71 -18.41 6.35
N ILE A 51 -2.00 -18.31 5.23
CA ILE A 51 -2.01 -19.32 4.16
C ILE A 51 -1.59 -20.68 4.75
N LEU A 52 -0.48 -20.73 5.48
CA LEU A 52 0.03 -21.94 6.13
C LEU A 52 -0.95 -22.51 7.16
N LYS A 53 -1.49 -21.66 8.05
CA LYS A 53 -2.43 -22.08 9.10
C LYS A 53 -3.78 -22.56 8.57
N ASN A 54 -4.23 -22.05 7.42
CA ASN A 54 -5.50 -22.45 6.81
C ASN A 54 -5.33 -23.53 5.73
N HIS A 55 -4.11 -24.00 5.48
CA HIS A 55 -3.80 -24.96 4.41
C HIS A 55 -4.25 -24.49 3.02
N TYR A 56 -4.12 -23.19 2.75
CA TYR A 56 -4.42 -22.61 1.46
C TYR A 56 -3.24 -22.77 0.49
N ILE A 57 -3.56 -22.75 -0.81
CA ILE A 57 -2.56 -22.63 -1.87
C ILE A 57 -2.14 -21.16 -1.96
N ASP A 58 -0.84 -20.91 -1.98
CA ASP A 58 -0.29 -19.59 -2.25
C ASP A 58 -0.37 -19.30 -3.76
N ASP A 59 -1.33 -18.47 -4.15
CA ASP A 59 -1.52 -17.97 -5.51
C ASP A 59 -1.19 -16.46 -5.63
N HIS A 60 -0.54 -15.89 -4.61
CA HIS A 60 -0.18 -14.48 -4.50
C HIS A 60 -1.35 -13.47 -4.56
N SER A 61 -2.60 -13.95 -4.50
CA SER A 61 -3.79 -13.09 -4.41
C SER A 61 -4.22 -12.82 -2.97
N TRP A 62 -3.80 -13.67 -2.03
CA TRP A 62 -4.08 -13.50 -0.60
C TRP A 62 -3.54 -12.18 -0.07
N THR A 63 -4.43 -11.37 0.50
CA THR A 63 -4.17 -9.98 0.84
C THR A 63 -4.77 -9.64 2.20
N LEU A 64 -4.03 -8.82 2.96
CA LEU A 64 -4.51 -8.19 4.17
C LEU A 64 -5.14 -6.84 3.84
N PHE A 65 -6.33 -6.59 4.37
CA PHE A 65 -7.09 -5.35 4.18
C PHE A 65 -7.26 -4.62 5.50
N GLU A 66 -7.10 -3.31 5.45
CA GLU A 66 -7.58 -2.39 6.49
C GLU A 66 -9.02 -2.01 6.14
N HIS A 67 -9.96 -2.31 7.03
CA HIS A 67 -11.37 -2.00 6.88
C HIS A 67 -11.82 -0.97 7.92
N LEU A 68 -12.40 0.13 7.44
CA LEU A 68 -12.79 1.30 8.22
C LEU A 68 -14.33 1.44 8.20
N PRO A 69 -15.07 0.75 9.08
CA PRO A 69 -16.51 0.55 8.93
C PRO A 69 -17.31 1.84 9.03
N HIS A 70 -16.93 2.78 9.91
CA HIS A 70 -17.69 4.03 10.11
C HIS A 70 -17.71 4.94 8.88
N ILE A 71 -16.64 4.92 8.08
CA ILE A 71 -16.55 5.70 6.83
C ILE A 71 -16.88 4.85 5.59
N GLY A 72 -17.07 3.54 5.76
CA GLY A 72 -17.50 2.63 4.69
C GLY A 72 -16.45 2.43 3.60
N VAL A 73 -15.16 2.48 3.95
CA VAL A 73 -14.06 2.25 3.00
C VAL A 73 -13.10 1.20 3.54
N GLU A 74 -12.29 0.68 2.62
CA GLU A 74 -11.22 -0.25 2.92
C GLU A 74 -10.09 -0.07 1.92
N ARG A 75 -8.89 -0.51 2.29
CA ARG A 75 -7.74 -0.55 1.40
C ARG A 75 -6.95 -1.84 1.56
N THR A 76 -6.26 -2.22 0.50
CA THR A 76 -5.18 -3.21 0.60
C THR A 76 -4.04 -2.64 1.45
N ILE A 77 -3.50 -3.46 2.35
CA ILE A 77 -2.24 -3.21 3.00
C ILE A 77 -1.15 -3.82 2.10
N GLU A 78 -0.24 -2.99 1.63
CA GLU A 78 0.83 -3.42 0.74
C GLU A 78 1.81 -4.34 1.47
N ASP A 79 2.41 -5.28 0.73
CA ASP A 79 3.18 -6.40 1.30
C ASP A 79 4.27 -5.99 2.29
N HIS A 80 4.86 -4.82 2.09
CA HIS A 80 5.98 -4.29 2.84
C HIS A 80 5.55 -3.44 4.05
N GLU A 81 4.27 -3.06 4.16
CA GLU A 81 3.80 -2.26 5.28
C GLU A 81 3.87 -3.07 6.58
N LEU A 82 4.32 -2.41 7.65
CA LEU A 82 4.33 -2.98 8.99
C LEU A 82 2.93 -2.95 9.58
N VAL A 83 2.36 -4.12 9.87
CA VAL A 83 0.97 -4.22 10.33
C VAL A 83 0.76 -3.47 11.64
N ILE A 84 1.76 -3.48 12.53
CA ILE A 84 1.68 -2.76 13.80
C ILE A 84 1.69 -1.24 13.60
N GLU A 85 2.36 -0.73 12.57
CA GLU A 85 2.32 0.70 12.25
C GLU A 85 0.95 1.10 11.70
N VAL A 86 0.36 0.29 10.81
CA VAL A 86 -1.01 0.50 10.31
C VAL A 86 -1.99 0.59 11.47
N LEU A 87 -1.97 -0.41 12.36
CA LEU A 87 -2.84 -0.46 13.54
C LEU A 87 -2.63 0.70 14.54
N SER A 88 -1.44 1.31 14.55
CA SER A 88 -1.15 2.42 15.46
C SER A 88 -1.91 3.71 15.13
N ASN A 89 -2.43 3.82 13.90
CA ASN A 89 -3.27 4.94 13.46
C ASN A 89 -4.74 4.82 13.88
N TRP A 90 -5.18 3.66 14.39
CA TRP A 90 -6.59 3.43 14.69
C TRP A 90 -7.01 4.10 15.99
N GLY A 91 -8.11 4.86 15.93
CA GLY A 91 -8.84 5.27 17.11
C GLY A 91 -9.49 4.06 17.80
N ILE A 92 -9.46 4.02 19.13
CA ILE A 92 -10.01 2.91 19.94
C ILE A 92 -11.51 2.71 19.65
N GLU A 93 -12.22 3.80 19.35
CA GLU A 93 -13.67 3.81 19.11
C GLU A 93 -14.05 3.58 17.63
N GLU A 94 -13.08 3.36 16.74
CA GLU A 94 -13.34 3.25 15.29
C GLU A 94 -13.74 1.85 14.82
N GLU A 95 -13.65 0.84 15.69
CA GLU A 95 -14.04 -0.54 15.39
C GLU A 95 -13.42 -1.12 14.09
N ASN A 96 -12.27 -0.57 13.68
CA ASN A 96 -11.56 -0.97 12.47
C ASN A 96 -11.17 -2.46 12.54
N LYS A 97 -11.09 -3.11 11.37
CA LYS A 97 -10.82 -4.54 11.25
C LYS A 97 -9.73 -4.83 10.23
N LEU A 98 -8.92 -5.86 10.51
CA LEU A 98 -8.06 -6.48 9.52
C LEU A 98 -8.81 -7.63 8.86
N TYR A 99 -8.92 -7.64 7.54
CA TYR A 99 -9.48 -8.77 6.80
C TYR A 99 -8.44 -9.50 5.98
N PHE A 100 -8.55 -10.82 5.90
CA PHE A 100 -7.73 -11.68 5.06
C PHE A 100 -8.59 -12.35 3.99
N ARG A 101 -8.37 -11.97 2.73
CA ARG A 101 -9.11 -12.51 1.57
C ARG A 101 -8.32 -12.37 0.28
N LYS A 102 -8.84 -12.93 -0.81
CA LYS A 102 -8.19 -12.83 -2.12
C LYS A 102 -8.46 -11.47 -2.78
N ASN A 103 -7.43 -10.91 -3.40
CA ASN A 103 -7.47 -9.72 -4.25
C ASN A 103 -6.69 -9.98 -5.53
N TYR A 104 -7.40 -10.37 -6.60
CA TYR A 104 -6.76 -10.62 -7.90
C TYR A 104 -6.31 -9.35 -8.62
N ALA A 105 -6.83 -8.19 -8.22
CA ALA A 105 -6.55 -6.90 -8.86
C ALA A 105 -5.25 -6.24 -8.35
N LYS A 106 -4.76 -6.62 -7.16
CA LYS A 106 -3.59 -6.00 -6.50
C LYS A 106 -2.38 -5.82 -7.43
N TYR A 107 -2.10 -6.84 -8.23
CA TYR A 107 -0.93 -6.88 -9.11
C TYR A 107 -1.27 -6.78 -10.60
N GLU A 108 -2.48 -6.33 -10.95
CA GLU A 108 -2.95 -6.34 -12.34
C GLU A 108 -2.09 -5.45 -13.26
N PHE A 109 -1.67 -4.28 -12.78
CA PHE A 109 -0.77 -3.41 -13.53
C PHE A 109 0.57 -4.07 -13.87
N PHE A 110 1.12 -4.89 -12.97
CA PHE A 110 2.37 -5.62 -13.21
C PHE A 110 2.21 -6.74 -14.22
N LYS A 111 1.01 -7.34 -14.31
CA LYS A 111 0.70 -8.41 -15.27
C LYS A 111 0.42 -7.85 -16.66
N ASN A 112 -0.34 -6.76 -16.75
CA ASN A 112 -0.85 -6.22 -18.02
C ASN A 112 -0.61 -4.70 -18.16
N PRO A 113 0.64 -4.21 -18.07
CA PRO A 113 0.92 -2.76 -18.03
C PRO A 113 0.53 -2.02 -19.32
N MET A 114 0.53 -2.70 -20.47
CA MET A 114 0.21 -2.10 -21.78
C MET A 114 -1.24 -1.63 -21.89
N TYR A 115 -2.17 -2.37 -21.28
CA TYR A 115 -3.61 -2.15 -21.46
C TYR A 115 -4.30 -1.68 -20.17
N PHE A 116 -3.53 -1.48 -19.11
CA PHE A 116 -4.06 -1.07 -17.81
C PHE A 116 -4.66 0.34 -17.85
N PHE A 117 -3.98 1.27 -18.55
CA PHE A 117 -4.45 2.64 -18.73
C PHE A 117 -4.94 2.87 -20.16
N PRO A 118 -6.08 3.56 -20.35
CA PRO A 118 -6.47 4.06 -21.67
C PRO A 118 -5.42 5.02 -22.24
N GLU A 119 -5.21 4.99 -23.56
CA GLU A 119 -4.19 5.82 -24.24
C GLU A 119 -4.31 7.32 -23.93
N HIS A 120 -5.55 7.83 -23.84
CA HIS A 120 -5.81 9.24 -23.57
C HIS A 120 -5.62 9.64 -22.10
N MET A 121 -5.40 8.69 -21.19
CA MET A 121 -5.29 8.93 -19.75
C MET A 121 -3.86 9.20 -19.30
N VAL A 122 -2.85 8.72 -20.03
CA VAL A 122 -1.44 8.80 -19.62
C VAL A 122 -0.64 9.60 -20.64
N SER A 123 0.19 10.51 -20.14
CA SER A 123 1.15 11.25 -20.96
C SER A 123 2.56 11.00 -20.47
N PHE A 124 3.37 10.42 -21.37
CA PHE A 124 4.79 10.15 -21.13
C PHE A 124 5.62 11.39 -21.49
N ALA A 125 6.63 11.72 -20.66
CA ALA A 125 7.44 12.93 -20.83
C ALA A 125 8.40 12.86 -22.03
N THR A 126 8.73 11.66 -22.49
CA THR A 126 9.60 11.43 -23.64
C THR A 126 8.76 11.03 -24.84
N GLU A 127 8.88 11.75 -25.95
CA GLU A 127 8.45 11.28 -27.26
C GLU A 127 9.24 10.00 -27.59
N THR A 128 8.67 8.85 -27.28
CA THR A 128 9.22 7.56 -27.71
C THR A 128 8.82 7.39 -29.17
N ASN A 129 9.76 7.63 -30.09
CA ASN A 129 9.58 7.45 -31.54
C ASN A 129 9.40 5.97 -31.98
N GLY A 130 8.97 5.08 -31.07
CA GLY A 130 8.75 3.65 -31.31
C GLY A 130 7.75 3.05 -30.31
N GLU A 131 7.35 1.80 -30.55
CA GLU A 131 6.45 1.06 -29.65
C GLU A 131 7.04 0.98 -28.24
N ILE A 132 6.24 1.37 -27.23
CA ILE A 132 6.65 1.27 -25.83
C ILE A 132 6.44 -0.17 -25.37
N SER A 133 7.52 -0.83 -24.93
CA SER A 133 7.43 -2.19 -24.37
C SER A 133 6.79 -2.22 -22.97
N PRO A 134 6.19 -3.36 -22.56
CA PRO A 134 5.65 -3.53 -21.20
C PRO A 134 6.64 -3.15 -20.09
N THR A 135 7.91 -3.56 -20.24
CA THR A 135 8.96 -3.29 -19.25
C THR A 135 9.29 -1.80 -19.16
N GLN A 136 9.30 -1.08 -20.29
CA GLN A 136 9.52 0.37 -20.29
C GLN A 136 8.38 1.11 -19.58
N ILE A 137 7.12 0.70 -19.78
CA ILE A 137 5.99 1.28 -19.03
C ILE A 137 6.20 1.08 -17.53
N LEU A 138 6.53 -0.14 -17.09
CA LEU A 138 6.79 -0.41 -15.67
C LEU A 138 7.94 0.45 -15.14
N GLN A 139 9.05 0.58 -15.89
CA GLN A 139 10.17 1.43 -15.49
C GLN A 139 9.79 2.90 -15.35
N MET A 140 8.92 3.42 -16.22
CA MET A 140 8.44 4.80 -16.14
C MET A 140 7.62 5.03 -14.85
N PHE A 141 6.78 4.07 -14.45
CA PHE A 141 5.95 4.18 -13.24
C PHE A 141 6.72 3.90 -11.94
N LEU A 142 7.75 3.05 -11.98
CA LEU A 142 8.57 2.68 -10.81
C LEU A 142 9.77 3.61 -10.60
N SER A 143 10.02 4.52 -11.54
CA SER A 143 11.10 5.51 -11.43
C SER A 143 10.87 6.42 -10.23
N SER A 144 11.91 6.58 -9.41
CA SER A 144 11.89 7.55 -8.32
C SER A 144 12.19 8.97 -8.81
N SER A 145 12.64 9.18 -10.06
CA SER A 145 13.02 10.50 -10.58
C SER A 145 11.95 11.12 -11.48
N THR A 146 11.16 10.30 -12.15
CA THR A 146 10.13 10.71 -13.11
C THR A 146 8.82 9.98 -12.78
N TYR A 147 7.69 10.56 -13.16
CA TYR A 147 6.39 9.92 -13.04
C TYR A 147 5.52 10.34 -14.22
N PRO A 148 4.92 9.42 -15.00
CA PRO A 148 4.00 9.77 -16.07
C PRO A 148 2.85 10.64 -15.56
N GLU A 149 2.41 11.62 -16.33
CA GLU A 149 1.22 12.38 -15.95
C GLU A 149 -0.01 11.54 -16.25
N ILE A 150 -0.84 11.29 -15.24
CA ILE A 150 -2.17 10.67 -15.42
C ILE A 150 -3.21 11.78 -15.35
N HIS A 151 -4.13 11.85 -16.29
CA HIS A 151 -5.15 12.90 -16.32
C HIS A 151 -6.50 12.40 -16.81
N GLY A 152 -7.56 13.09 -16.38
CA GLY A 152 -8.92 12.69 -16.69
C GLY A 152 -9.96 13.39 -15.83
N PHE A 153 -11.23 13.21 -16.19
CA PHE A 153 -12.34 13.72 -15.38
C PHE A 153 -12.67 12.77 -14.23
N LEU A 154 -12.80 13.31 -13.02
CA LEU A 154 -13.32 12.62 -11.84
C LEU A 154 -14.46 13.43 -11.21
N HIS A 155 -15.31 12.75 -10.45
CA HIS A 155 -16.27 13.42 -9.57
C HIS A 155 -15.62 13.63 -8.20
N ALA A 156 -15.57 14.88 -7.73
CA ALA A 156 -15.04 15.23 -6.43
C ALA A 156 -16.16 15.77 -5.53
N LYS A 157 -16.18 15.32 -4.27
CA LYS A 157 -17.10 15.80 -3.24
C LYS A 157 -16.56 17.10 -2.64
N GLU A 158 -17.40 18.11 -2.55
CA GLU A 158 -17.03 19.37 -1.88
C GLU A 158 -16.95 19.17 -0.35
N GLN A 159 -15.94 19.76 0.27
CA GLN A 159 -15.77 19.71 1.73
C GLN A 159 -17.02 20.25 2.44
N GLY A 160 -17.53 19.48 3.41
CA GLY A 160 -18.72 19.84 4.17
C GLY A 160 -20.06 19.73 3.42
N LYS A 161 -20.06 19.37 2.13
CA LYS A 161 -21.28 19.23 1.32
C LYS A 161 -21.49 17.80 0.85
N LYS A 162 -22.73 17.47 0.51
CA LYS A 162 -23.09 16.21 -0.17
C LYS A 162 -23.10 16.34 -1.70
N SER A 163 -22.76 17.52 -2.23
CA SER A 163 -22.68 17.77 -3.67
C SER A 163 -21.37 17.24 -4.27
N TRP A 164 -21.48 16.76 -5.51
CA TRP A 164 -20.37 16.28 -6.32
C TRP A 164 -20.21 17.16 -7.55
N LYS A 165 -18.97 17.42 -7.95
CA LYS A 165 -18.63 18.18 -9.17
C LYS A 165 -17.70 17.36 -10.06
N LYS A 166 -17.96 17.40 -11.37
CA LYS A 166 -17.07 16.84 -12.37
C LYS A 166 -15.93 17.83 -12.62
N ILE A 167 -14.70 17.43 -12.32
CA ILE A 167 -13.49 18.25 -12.41
C ILE A 167 -12.42 17.45 -13.17
N TYR A 168 -11.58 18.14 -13.93
CA TYR A 168 -10.44 17.52 -14.62
C TYR A 168 -9.22 17.50 -13.69
N PHE A 169 -8.61 16.34 -13.51
CA PHE A 169 -7.50 16.09 -12.59
C PHE A 169 -6.21 15.75 -13.32
N PHE A 170 -5.07 16.00 -12.65
CA PHE A 170 -3.73 15.63 -13.07
C PHE A 170 -3.00 15.00 -11.87
N LEU A 171 -2.54 13.76 -12.00
CA LEU A 171 -1.61 13.14 -11.09
C LEU A 171 -0.19 13.35 -11.62
N ARG A 172 0.65 13.97 -10.80
CA ARG A 172 2.08 14.18 -11.06
C ARG A 172 2.86 13.63 -9.88
N ARG A 173 4.18 13.59 -10.03
CA ARG A 173 5.10 13.16 -8.96
C ARG A 173 4.88 13.91 -7.63
N SER A 174 4.54 15.19 -7.69
CA SER A 174 4.34 16.05 -6.51
C SER A 174 2.95 15.93 -5.89
N GLY A 175 2.01 15.21 -6.50
CA GLY A 175 0.67 14.99 -5.98
C GLY A 175 -0.43 15.09 -7.01
N LEU A 176 -1.67 15.19 -6.51
CA LEU A 176 -2.89 15.29 -7.29
C LEU A 176 -3.36 16.74 -7.39
N TYR A 177 -3.59 17.21 -8.61
CA TYR A 177 -4.01 18.58 -8.94
C TYR A 177 -5.32 18.55 -9.73
N PHE A 178 -6.04 19.68 -9.76
CA PHE A 178 -7.26 19.82 -10.56
C PHE A 178 -7.31 21.15 -11.32
N SER A 179 -8.01 21.17 -12.46
CA SER A 179 -8.18 22.39 -13.26
C SER A 179 -9.30 23.27 -12.72
N THR A 180 -9.06 24.57 -12.67
CA THR A 180 -10.07 25.60 -12.37
C THR A 180 -10.82 26.08 -13.62
N LYS A 181 -10.35 25.72 -14.82
CA LYS A 181 -10.95 26.13 -16.10
C LYS A 181 -10.86 25.02 -17.14
N GLY A 182 -11.94 24.25 -17.29
CA GLY A 182 -12.02 23.18 -18.28
C GLY A 182 -10.94 22.12 -18.07
N THR A 183 -10.12 21.90 -19.11
CA THR A 183 -8.97 20.97 -19.10
C THR A 183 -7.63 21.71 -19.08
N SER A 184 -7.62 23.03 -18.83
CA SER A 184 -6.40 23.81 -18.82
C SER A 184 -5.46 23.35 -17.69
N LYS A 185 -4.18 23.17 -18.03
CA LYS A 185 -3.12 22.89 -17.07
C LYS A 185 -2.73 24.20 -16.37
N VAL A 186 -2.59 24.17 -15.05
CA VAL A 186 -1.88 25.21 -14.34
C VAL A 186 -0.39 24.86 -14.49
N ASN A 187 0.37 25.73 -15.17
CA ASN A 187 1.82 25.57 -15.30
C ASN A 187 2.49 25.68 -13.93
#